data_AF-B5LGM1-F1
#
_entry.id   AF-B5LGM1-F1
#
_cell.length_a   1.000
_cell.length_b   1.000
_cell.length_c   1.000
_cell.angle_alpha   90.00
_cell.angle_beta   90.00
_cell.angle_gamma   90.00
#
_symmetry.space_group_name_H-M   'P 1'
#
loop_
_entity.id
_entity.type
_entity.pdbx_description
1 polymer ?
#
loop_
_entity_poly.entity_id
_entity_poly.type
_entity_poly.pdbx_seq_one_letter_code
_entity_poly.pdbx_strand_id
1 'polypeptide(L)'
;YEGNSINTHYRIHEHTNQGTASQLCTVLARSFADIGDIVRGKDLFYGNTQEKEKRDELEKNLKTIFGKIYEELIMKKPEAKERYKDTDNYYELREDWWTANRHTVWKAITCDARDNAEYFRQTCGGGDDGKGPSQAKNKCRCPNETDQVPTYFDYVPQYLRWFEEWAED
;
A
#
# COMPACT_ATOMS: atom_id res chain seq x y z
N TYR A 1 -4.91 -12.00 -1.97
CA TYR A 1 -6.20 -12.00 -1.24
C TYR A 1 -6.87 -10.65 -1.30
N GLU A 2 -6.33 -9.61 -0.67
CA GLU A 2 -6.94 -8.27 -0.66
C GLU A 2 -7.24 -7.73 -2.06
N GLY A 3 -6.21 -7.63 -2.91
CA GLY A 3 -6.40 -7.17 -4.28
C GLY A 3 -7.39 -8.00 -5.11
N ASN A 4 -7.49 -9.31 -4.84
CA ASN A 4 -8.46 -10.17 -5.50
C ASN A 4 -9.90 -9.91 -5.00
N SER A 5 -10.07 -9.69 -3.69
CA SER A 5 -11.36 -9.33 -3.08
C SER A 5 -11.92 -8.05 -3.70
N ILE A 6 -11.06 -7.02 -3.79
CA ILE A 6 -11.39 -5.73 -4.41
C ILE A 6 -11.71 -5.93 -5.89
N ASN A 7 -10.83 -6.59 -6.65
CA ASN A 7 -11.04 -6.82 -8.08
C ASN A 7 -12.37 -7.56 -8.35
N THR A 8 -12.70 -8.57 -7.55
CA THR A 8 -13.92 -9.38 -7.71
C THR A 8 -15.18 -8.55 -7.50
N HIS A 9 -15.28 -7.79 -6.41
CA HIS A 9 -16.43 -6.93 -6.14
C HIS A 9 -16.53 -5.79 -7.16
N TYR A 10 -15.38 -5.21 -7.55
CA TYR A 10 -15.33 -4.13 -8.52
C TYR A 10 -15.89 -4.54 -9.89
N ARG A 11 -15.72 -5.82 -10.31
CA ARG A 11 -16.31 -6.32 -11.58
C ARG A 11 -17.84 -6.19 -11.61
N ILE A 12 -18.50 -6.25 -10.47
CA ILE A 12 -19.98 -6.19 -10.39
C ILE A 12 -20.46 -4.76 -10.65
N HIS A 13 -19.73 -3.75 -10.16
CA HIS A 13 -20.08 -2.33 -10.27
C HIS A 13 -19.75 -1.71 -11.63
N GLU A 14 -18.89 -2.35 -12.42
CA GLU A 14 -18.52 -1.91 -13.77
C GLU A 14 -19.69 -2.03 -14.78
N HIS A 15 -20.55 -3.02 -14.61
CA HIS A 15 -21.72 -3.22 -15.47
C HIS A 15 -22.81 -2.16 -15.25
N THR A 16 -22.81 -1.50 -14.09
CA THR A 16 -23.80 -0.48 -13.72
C THR A 16 -23.30 0.95 -14.00
N ASN A 17 -21.98 1.17 -14.07
CA ASN A 17 -21.39 2.50 -14.23
C ASN A 17 -20.41 2.53 -15.42
N GLN A 18 -20.93 2.76 -16.63
CA GLN A 18 -20.09 2.94 -17.82
C GLN A 18 -19.24 4.22 -17.68
N GLY A 19 -17.93 4.06 -17.45
CA GLY A 19 -16.97 5.15 -17.30
C GLY A 19 -15.99 5.00 -16.12
N THR A 20 -16.20 4.03 -15.23
CA THR A 20 -15.44 3.91 -13.98
C THR A 20 -14.22 3.00 -14.06
N ALA A 21 -13.92 2.33 -15.18
CA ALA A 21 -12.78 1.40 -15.30
C ALA A 21 -11.43 1.98 -14.81
N SER A 22 -11.28 3.31 -14.78
CA SER A 22 -10.16 4.05 -14.20
C SER A 22 -10.06 4.07 -12.66
N GLN A 23 -11.04 3.52 -11.92
CA GLN A 23 -11.06 3.57 -10.44
C GLN A 23 -10.49 2.31 -9.78
N LEU A 24 -10.40 1.15 -10.45
CA LEU A 24 -9.88 -0.08 -9.82
C LEU A 24 -8.46 0.14 -9.27
N CYS A 25 -7.58 0.77 -10.05
CA CYS A 25 -6.22 1.08 -9.62
C CYS A 25 -6.19 2.11 -8.48
N THR A 26 -7.17 3.01 -8.41
CA THR A 26 -7.33 3.98 -7.31
C THR A 26 -7.74 3.30 -6.02
N VAL A 27 -8.73 2.40 -6.07
CA VAL A 27 -9.16 1.62 -4.90
C VAL A 27 -8.02 0.73 -4.40
N LEU A 28 -7.32 0.03 -5.31
CA LEU A 28 -6.13 -0.74 -4.96
C LEU A 28 -5.02 0.14 -4.34
N ALA A 29 -4.88 1.39 -4.79
CA ALA A 29 -3.94 2.35 -4.23
C ALA A 29 -4.33 2.82 -2.81
N ARG A 30 -5.63 2.99 -2.52
CA ARG A 30 -6.13 3.29 -1.17
C ARG A 30 -5.86 2.13 -0.21
N SER A 31 -6.25 0.91 -0.58
CA SER A 31 -6.00 -0.28 0.23
C SER A 31 -4.51 -0.53 0.45
N PHE A 32 -3.67 -0.28 -0.55
CA PHE A 32 -2.22 -0.35 -0.41
C PHE A 32 -1.69 0.64 0.64
N ALA A 33 -2.20 1.87 0.65
CA ALA A 33 -1.81 2.89 1.62
C ALA A 33 -2.27 2.53 3.05
N ASP A 34 -3.47 1.96 3.20
CA ASP A 34 -3.97 1.51 4.50
C ASP A 34 -3.18 0.31 5.04
N ILE A 35 -2.82 -0.66 4.20
CA ILE A 35 -1.88 -1.73 4.58
C ILE A 35 -0.55 -1.12 5.04
N GLY A 36 -0.06 -0.10 4.33
CA GLY A 36 1.14 0.62 4.71
C GLY A 36 1.03 1.25 6.10
N ASP A 37 -0.09 1.91 6.41
CA ASP A 37 -0.33 2.50 7.73
C ASP A 37 -0.47 1.46 8.84
N ILE A 38 -1.10 0.32 8.57
CA ILE A 38 -1.17 -0.81 9.52
C ILE A 38 0.25 -1.32 9.84
N VAL A 39 1.05 -1.62 8.80
CA VAL A 39 2.43 -2.11 8.98
C VAL A 39 3.28 -1.11 9.76
N ARG A 40 3.12 0.19 9.49
CA ARG A 40 3.88 1.28 10.11
C ARG A 40 3.35 1.71 11.49
N GLY A 41 2.22 1.18 11.93
CA GLY A 41 1.59 1.56 13.20
C GLY A 41 0.99 2.97 13.19
N LYS A 42 0.56 3.46 12.02
CA LYS A 42 -0.05 4.78 11.79
C LYS A 42 -1.55 4.72 11.55
N ASP A 43 -2.12 3.52 11.45
CA ASP A 43 -3.54 3.31 11.21
C ASP A 43 -4.40 3.89 12.35
N LEU A 44 -5.39 4.69 11.99
CA LEU A 44 -6.30 5.43 12.87
C LEU A 44 -7.62 4.69 13.09
N PHE A 45 -7.81 3.51 12.51
CA PHE A 45 -9.09 2.80 12.57
C PHE A 45 -9.34 2.26 13.99
N TYR A 46 -10.30 2.84 14.70
CA TYR A 46 -10.68 2.42 16.05
C TYR A 46 -11.72 1.30 16.09
N GLY A 47 -12.53 1.16 15.04
CA GLY A 47 -13.53 0.11 14.87
C GLY A 47 -14.56 -0.01 16.00
N ASN A 48 -15.37 -1.06 15.94
CA ASN A 48 -16.18 -1.52 17.07
C ASN A 48 -15.33 -2.36 18.06
N THR A 49 -15.91 -2.77 19.20
CA THR A 49 -15.17 -3.51 20.23
C THR A 49 -14.49 -4.79 19.71
N GLN A 50 -15.15 -5.55 18.84
CA GLN A 50 -14.58 -6.79 18.29
C GLN A 50 -13.44 -6.52 17.30
N GLU A 51 -13.56 -5.47 16.49
CA GLU A 51 -12.51 -5.04 15.56
C GLU A 51 -11.28 -4.52 16.31
N LYS A 52 -11.51 -3.80 17.42
CA LYS A 52 -10.45 -3.33 18.29
C LYS A 52 -9.62 -4.48 18.86
N GLU A 53 -10.27 -5.55 19.34
CA GLU A 53 -9.57 -6.73 19.87
C GLU A 53 -8.67 -7.39 18.82
N LYS A 54 -9.18 -7.59 17.59
CA LYS A 54 -8.40 -8.14 16.48
C LYS A 54 -7.23 -7.24 16.07
N ARG A 55 -7.42 -5.92 16.11
CA ARG A 55 -6.38 -4.94 15.80
C ARG A 55 -5.29 -4.94 16.88
N ASP A 56 -5.67 -5.02 18.16
CA ASP A 56 -4.72 -5.08 19.26
C ASP A 56 -3.90 -6.39 19.19
N GLU A 57 -4.52 -7.51 18.78
CA GLU A 57 -3.82 -8.77 18.47
C GLU A 57 -2.86 -8.61 17.28
N LEU A 58 -3.31 -8.00 16.19
CA LEU A 58 -2.48 -7.72 15.01
C LEU A 58 -1.26 -6.85 15.36
N GLU A 59 -1.46 -5.77 16.11
CA GLU A 59 -0.38 -4.88 16.51
C GLU A 59 0.61 -5.59 17.44
N LYS A 60 0.13 -6.44 18.36
CA LYS A 60 1.01 -7.28 19.19
C LYS A 60 1.85 -8.25 18.35
N ASN A 61 1.26 -8.84 17.31
CA ASN A 61 1.96 -9.73 16.38
C ASN A 61 3.01 -8.96 15.57
N LEU A 62 2.67 -7.76 15.06
CA LEU A 62 3.61 -6.88 14.36
C LEU A 62 4.79 -6.49 15.26
N LYS A 63 4.54 -6.07 16.51
CA LYS A 63 5.62 -5.79 17.49
C LYS A 63 6.52 -6.99 17.70
N THR A 64 5.95 -8.18 17.82
CA THR A 64 6.71 -9.43 18.00
C THR A 64 7.59 -9.73 16.78
N ILE A 65 7.07 -9.55 15.58
CA ILE A 65 7.81 -9.77 14.32
C ILE A 65 8.95 -8.74 14.20
N PHE A 66 8.65 -7.45 14.38
CA PHE A 66 9.64 -6.40 14.27
C PHE A 66 10.70 -6.45 15.37
N GLY A 67 10.37 -6.94 16.57
CA GLY A 67 11.35 -7.23 17.61
C GLY A 67 12.37 -8.29 17.18
N LYS A 68 11.91 -9.39 16.55
CA LYS A 68 12.82 -10.41 15.99
C LYS A 68 13.68 -9.86 14.86
N ILE A 69 13.09 -9.07 13.95
CA ILE A 69 13.84 -8.41 12.86
C ILE A 69 14.90 -7.48 13.44
N TYR A 70 14.55 -6.70 14.46
CA TYR A 70 15.47 -5.80 15.13
C TYR A 70 16.63 -6.56 15.77
N GLU A 71 16.36 -7.62 16.55
CA GLU A 71 17.38 -8.46 17.19
C GLU A 71 18.36 -9.04 16.16
N GLU A 72 17.85 -9.63 15.06
CA GLU A 72 18.70 -10.14 13.99
C GLU A 72 19.51 -9.04 13.30
N LEU A 73 18.91 -7.87 13.10
CA LEU A 73 19.55 -6.72 12.45
C LEU A 73 20.73 -6.22 13.30
N ILE A 74 20.53 -6.02 14.60
CA ILE A 74 21.59 -5.51 15.50
C ILE A 74 22.69 -6.55 15.75
N MET A 75 22.38 -7.86 15.63
CA MET A 75 23.40 -8.90 15.65
C MET A 75 24.30 -8.83 14.42
N LYS A 76 23.74 -8.55 13.24
CA LYS A 76 24.48 -8.46 11.97
C LYS A 76 25.16 -7.09 11.79
N LYS A 77 24.54 -6.02 12.31
CA LYS A 77 24.95 -4.61 12.18
C LYS A 77 24.70 -3.87 13.50
N PRO A 78 25.62 -3.97 14.48
CA PRO A 78 25.46 -3.35 15.79
C PRO A 78 25.19 -1.84 15.74
N GLU A 79 25.70 -1.14 14.73
CA GLU A 79 25.49 0.29 14.49
C GLU A 79 24.03 0.66 14.20
N ALA A 80 23.18 -0.31 13.81
CA ALA A 80 21.75 -0.08 13.58
C ALA A 80 21.01 0.36 14.86
N LYS A 81 21.55 0.04 16.05
CA LYS A 81 21.03 0.50 17.34
C LYS A 81 20.99 2.03 17.46
N GLU A 82 21.93 2.73 16.83
CA GLU A 82 21.99 4.19 16.86
C GLU A 82 20.88 4.84 16.05
N ARG A 83 20.41 4.16 15.00
CA ARG A 83 19.30 4.61 14.15
C ARG A 83 17.95 4.22 14.74
N TYR A 84 17.81 2.97 15.16
CA TYR A 84 16.55 2.39 15.63
C TYR A 84 16.53 2.33 17.16
N LYS A 85 16.09 3.43 17.78
CA LYS A 85 16.06 3.61 19.23
C LYS A 85 14.74 3.18 19.86
N ASP A 86 13.64 3.26 19.12
CA ASP A 86 12.35 2.72 19.54
C ASP A 86 12.41 1.18 19.51
N THR A 87 12.38 0.60 20.71
CA THR A 87 12.38 -0.86 20.92
C THR A 87 11.04 -1.39 21.43
N ASP A 88 10.05 -0.50 21.58
CA ASP A 88 8.70 -0.87 22.02
C ASP A 88 7.77 -1.05 20.83
N ASN A 89 7.82 -0.14 19.85
CA ASN A 89 6.95 -0.15 18.68
C ASN A 89 7.71 -0.35 17.37
N TYR A 90 9.00 0.01 17.34
CA TYR A 90 9.88 -0.07 16.18
C TYR A 90 9.46 0.83 15.01
N TYR A 91 8.90 2.01 15.28
CA TYR A 91 8.32 2.87 14.23
C TYR A 91 9.31 3.22 13.12
N GLU A 92 10.53 3.63 13.43
CA GLU A 92 11.54 3.97 12.40
C GLU A 92 11.94 2.74 11.57
N LEU A 93 12.04 1.57 12.20
CA LEU A 93 12.34 0.32 11.51
C LEU A 93 11.18 -0.11 10.59
N ARG A 94 9.93 0.07 11.04
CA ARG A 94 8.73 -0.23 10.24
C ARG A 94 8.61 0.69 9.03
N GLU A 95 8.92 1.98 9.17
CA GLU A 95 8.95 2.95 8.06
C GLU A 95 9.98 2.59 6.99
N ASP A 96 11.20 2.28 7.41
CA ASP A 96 12.27 1.87 6.51
C ASP A 96 11.94 0.52 5.84
N TRP A 97 11.37 -0.43 6.60
CA TRP A 97 10.93 -1.71 6.08
C TRP A 97 9.83 -1.55 5.02
N TRP A 98 8.83 -0.71 5.27
CA TRP A 98 7.79 -0.42 4.28
C TRP A 98 8.41 0.17 3.02
N THR A 99 9.24 1.20 3.16
CA THR A 99 9.90 1.86 2.02
C THR A 99 10.73 0.87 1.20
N ALA A 100 11.42 -0.07 1.86
CA ALA A 100 12.21 -1.10 1.19
C ALA A 100 11.35 -2.16 0.47
N ASN A 101 10.14 -2.48 0.97
CA ASN A 101 9.33 -3.61 0.47
C ASN A 101 8.06 -3.20 -0.28
N ARG A 102 7.69 -1.91 -0.28
CA ARG A 102 6.43 -1.39 -0.84
C ARG A 102 6.21 -1.78 -2.30
N HIS A 103 7.28 -1.88 -3.10
CA HIS A 103 7.22 -2.34 -4.49
C HIS A 103 6.74 -3.79 -4.62
N THR A 104 7.22 -4.68 -3.76
CA THR A 104 6.81 -6.09 -3.74
C THR A 104 5.37 -6.22 -3.24
N VAL A 105 4.97 -5.42 -2.25
CA VAL A 105 3.58 -5.38 -1.76
C VAL A 105 2.63 -4.89 -2.87
N TRP A 106 3.02 -3.85 -3.62
CA TRP A 106 2.26 -3.36 -4.77
C TRP A 106 2.11 -4.43 -5.85
N LYS A 107 3.20 -5.15 -6.14
CA LYS A 107 3.18 -6.28 -7.07
C LYS A 107 2.25 -7.41 -6.59
N ALA A 108 2.15 -7.65 -5.29
CA ALA A 108 1.22 -8.65 -4.76
C ALA A 108 -0.24 -8.19 -4.86
N ILE A 109 -0.56 -6.95 -4.47
CA ILE A 109 -1.94 -6.45 -4.45
C ILE A 109 -2.52 -6.29 -5.87
N THR A 110 -1.67 -6.00 -6.85
CA THR A 110 -2.10 -5.85 -8.25
C THR A 110 -1.98 -7.13 -9.08
N CYS A 111 -1.65 -8.28 -8.47
CA CYS A 111 -1.38 -9.53 -9.21
C CYS A 111 -2.55 -9.96 -10.11
N ASP A 112 -3.77 -9.84 -9.59
CA ASP A 112 -5.02 -10.23 -10.25
C ASP A 112 -5.76 -9.04 -10.89
N ALA A 113 -5.15 -7.85 -10.89
CA ALA A 113 -5.69 -6.70 -11.61
C ALA A 113 -5.72 -7.01 -13.12
N ARG A 114 -6.66 -6.38 -13.83
CA ARG A 114 -6.84 -6.63 -15.27
C ARG A 114 -5.68 -6.10 -16.08
N ASP A 115 -5.40 -6.74 -17.21
CA ASP A 115 -4.28 -6.37 -18.09
C ASP A 115 -4.44 -4.97 -18.70
N ASN A 116 -5.65 -4.42 -18.75
CA ASN A 116 -5.95 -3.05 -19.20
C ASN A 116 -6.37 -2.11 -18.06
N ALA A 117 -6.15 -2.49 -16.79
CA ALA A 117 -6.44 -1.62 -15.67
C ALA A 117 -5.43 -0.47 -15.63
N GLU A 118 -5.92 0.75 -15.80
CA GLU A 118 -5.10 1.95 -15.88
C GLU A 118 -5.21 2.79 -14.60
N TYR A 119 -4.08 3.24 -14.06
CA TYR A 119 -4.10 4.28 -13.02
C TYR A 119 -4.32 5.64 -13.68
N PHE A 120 -5.30 6.40 -13.19
CA PHE A 120 -5.72 7.66 -13.82
C PHE A 120 -4.62 8.72 -13.89
N ARG A 121 -3.69 8.71 -12.91
CA ARG A 121 -2.54 9.63 -12.90
C ARG A 121 -1.45 9.10 -13.82
N GLN A 122 -0.91 9.99 -14.65
CA GLN A 122 0.29 9.73 -15.44
C GLN A 122 1.51 9.80 -14.54
N THR A 123 1.96 8.65 -14.04
CA THR A 123 3.07 8.55 -13.07
C THR A 123 4.23 7.68 -13.54
N CYS A 124 4.07 6.96 -14.65
CA CYS A 124 5.14 6.15 -15.22
C CYS A 124 6.12 7.03 -16.01
N GLY A 125 7.41 6.85 -15.77
CA GLY A 125 8.45 7.52 -16.55
C GLY A 125 8.55 6.97 -17.98
N GLY A 126 8.59 7.86 -18.97
CA GLY A 126 8.78 7.49 -20.37
C GLY A 126 7.57 6.77 -20.97
N GLY A 127 6.58 7.54 -21.40
CA GLY A 127 5.46 7.00 -22.17
C GLY A 127 5.89 6.26 -23.44
N ASP A 128 4.95 5.59 -24.09
CA ASP A 128 5.17 4.76 -25.29
C ASP A 128 5.91 5.51 -26.43
N ASP A 129 5.92 6.86 -26.39
CA ASP A 129 6.54 7.78 -27.33
C ASP A 129 7.77 8.54 -26.78
N GLY A 130 8.16 8.32 -25.52
CA GLY A 130 9.29 8.97 -24.86
C GLY A 130 9.10 10.45 -24.52
N LYS A 131 7.88 10.99 -24.58
CA LYS A 131 7.61 12.45 -24.51
C LYS A 131 6.92 12.95 -23.24
N GLY A 132 6.81 12.13 -22.20
CA GLY A 132 6.22 12.56 -20.94
C GLY A 132 5.85 11.38 -20.04
N PRO A 133 5.28 11.66 -18.85
CA PRO A 133 4.78 10.61 -17.99
C PRO A 133 3.56 9.92 -18.61
N SER A 134 3.45 8.61 -18.43
CA SER A 134 2.32 7.81 -18.95
C SER A 134 1.52 7.15 -17.83
N GLN A 135 0.34 6.66 -18.18
CA GLN A 135 -0.48 5.86 -17.27
C GLN A 135 0.12 4.47 -17.05
N ALA A 136 -0.15 3.92 -15.87
CA ALA A 136 0.19 2.54 -15.53
C ALA A 136 -0.88 1.60 -16.10
N LYS A 137 -0.78 1.25 -17.39
CA LYS A 137 -1.86 0.61 -18.17
C LYS A 137 -1.97 -0.91 -17.98
N ASN A 138 -0.93 -1.57 -17.47
CA ASN A 138 -0.85 -3.03 -17.37
C ASN A 138 -0.95 -3.47 -15.92
N LYS A 139 -2.14 -3.90 -15.48
CA LYS A 139 -2.40 -4.31 -14.09
C LYS A 139 -2.05 -3.21 -13.07
N CYS A 140 -2.35 -1.95 -13.37
CA CYS A 140 -1.94 -0.82 -12.53
C CYS A 140 -0.41 -0.73 -12.33
N ARG A 141 0.39 -1.14 -13.33
CA ARG A 141 1.87 -1.06 -13.29
C ARG A 141 2.43 -0.38 -14.53
N CYS A 142 3.62 0.18 -14.36
CA CYS A 142 4.37 0.77 -15.45
C CYS A 142 5.01 -0.32 -16.34
N PRO A 143 5.06 -0.14 -17.66
CA PRO A 143 5.49 -1.17 -18.61
C PRO A 143 6.99 -1.52 -18.55
N ASN A 144 7.86 -0.60 -18.11
CA ASN A 144 9.32 -0.76 -18.20
C ASN A 144 10.06 -0.84 -16.85
N GLU A 145 9.36 -0.77 -15.72
CA GLU A 145 10.00 -0.95 -14.41
C GLU A 145 9.14 -1.82 -13.51
N THR A 146 9.67 -3.00 -13.18
CA THR A 146 8.98 -4.06 -12.44
C THR A 146 8.64 -3.72 -11.00
N ASP A 147 9.14 -2.58 -10.50
CA ASP A 147 9.14 -2.22 -9.08
C ASP A 147 8.64 -0.79 -8.82
N GLN A 148 8.20 -0.05 -9.85
CA GLN A 148 7.61 1.28 -9.64
C GLN A 148 6.17 1.16 -9.16
N VAL A 149 5.94 1.59 -7.92
CA VAL A 149 4.60 1.85 -7.39
C VAL A 149 4.12 3.17 -7.99
N PRO A 150 3.08 3.18 -8.83
CA PRO A 150 2.63 4.37 -9.55
C PRO A 150 1.89 5.37 -8.65
N THR A 151 1.80 5.11 -7.35
CA THR A 151 1.13 5.95 -6.36
C THR A 151 2.06 6.30 -5.20
N TYR A 152 1.79 7.46 -4.60
CA TYR A 152 2.41 7.94 -3.36
C TYR A 152 1.38 8.09 -2.25
N PHE A 153 0.19 7.49 -2.39
CA PHE A 153 -0.86 7.58 -1.38
C PHE A 153 -0.40 7.04 -0.01
N ASP A 154 0.49 6.06 0.03
CA ASP A 154 1.10 5.57 1.27
C ASP A 154 1.98 6.62 1.98
N TYR A 155 2.30 7.75 1.35
CA TYR A 155 2.98 8.88 2.01
C TYR A 155 2.04 10.07 2.31
N VAL A 156 0.75 9.96 1.99
CA VAL A 156 -0.27 10.96 2.34
C VAL A 156 -0.89 10.57 3.68
N PRO A 157 -1.05 11.48 4.66
CA PRO A 157 -1.72 11.18 5.93
C PRO A 157 -3.10 10.52 5.77
N GLN A 158 -3.38 9.47 6.55
CA GLN A 158 -4.60 8.66 6.40
C GLN A 158 -5.89 9.47 6.41
N TYR A 159 -6.00 10.47 7.30
CA TYR A 159 -7.20 11.29 7.39
C TYR A 159 -7.52 12.05 6.09
N LEU A 160 -6.51 12.47 5.31
CA LEU A 160 -6.73 13.14 4.03
C LEU A 160 -7.19 12.17 2.96
N ARG A 161 -6.72 10.91 3.01
CA ARG A 161 -7.12 9.87 2.05
C ARG A 161 -8.56 9.45 2.29
N TRP A 162 -8.93 9.21 3.54
CA TRP A 162 -10.31 8.89 3.89
C TRP A 162 -11.25 10.05 3.59
N PHE A 163 -10.82 11.30 3.77
CA PHE A 163 -11.64 12.46 3.41
C PHE A 163 -11.87 12.56 1.89
N GLU A 164 -10.86 12.29 1.06
CA GLU A 164 -11.02 12.24 -0.40
C GLU A 164 -11.93 11.08 -0.82
N GLU A 165 -11.76 9.89 -0.25
CA GLU A 165 -12.59 8.73 -0.52
C GLU A 165 -14.08 8.99 -0.20
N TRP A 166 -14.37 9.56 0.97
CA TRP A 166 -15.73 9.95 1.35
C TRP A 166 -16.37 10.98 0.43
N ALA A 167 -15.57 11.79 -0.26
CA ALA A 167 -16.08 12.78 -1.20
C ALA A 167 -16.35 12.20 -2.60
N GLU A 168 -15.79 11.03 -2.91
CA GLU A 168 -15.95 10.34 -4.19
C GLU A 168 -17.02 9.23 -4.18
N ASP A 169 -17.40 8.74 -2.99
CA ASP A 169 -18.49 7.78 -2.76
C ASP A 169 -19.89 8.45 -2.76
#